data_AF-A0A136J839-F1
#
_entry.id   AF-A0A136J839-F1
#
_cell.length_a   1.000
_cell.length_b   1.000
_cell.length_c   1.000
_cell.angle_alpha   90.00
_cell.angle_beta   90.00
_cell.angle_gamma   90.00
#
_symmetry.space_group_name_H-M   'P 1'
#
loop_
_entity.id
_entity.type
_entity.pdbx_description
1 polymer ?
#
loop_
_entity_poly.entity_id
_entity_poly.type
_entity_poly.pdbx_seq_one_letter_code
_entity_poly.pdbx_strand_id
1 'polypeptide(L)'
;MARFSETARERELFRYEASTIARTVPSTLGIDPIASLAQEAPFQHDPILTALAQLCATRLQAACAYVSFFETQCQHVVACASPTSSLFNAAPDADLLGLCGKAFPRNSSLSEHVLQLEDVIEEGTMAQTYRGQHLPIS
;
A
#
# COMPACT_ATOMS: atom_id res chain seq x y z
N MET A 1 -17.22 21.46 6.01
CA MET A 1 -16.90 20.21 5.29
C MET A 1 -17.86 19.13 5.74
N ALA A 2 -18.67 18.56 4.84
CA ALA A 2 -19.55 17.45 5.19
C ALA A 2 -18.68 16.20 5.47
N ARG A 3 -18.79 15.63 6.67
CA ARG A 3 -18.21 14.32 6.96
C ARG A 3 -19.11 13.28 6.30
N PHE A 4 -18.64 12.66 5.23
CA PHE A 4 -19.33 11.52 4.65
C PHE A 4 -19.18 10.33 5.58
N SER A 5 -20.27 9.60 5.83
CA SER A 5 -20.20 8.33 6.53
C SER A 5 -19.34 7.36 5.72
N GLU A 6 -18.49 6.61 6.39
CA GLU A 6 -17.67 5.56 5.77
C GLU A 6 -18.54 4.56 5.01
N THR A 7 -19.72 4.24 5.55
CA THR A 7 -20.72 3.39 4.90
C THR A 7 -21.21 3.97 3.57
N ALA A 8 -21.30 5.30 3.45
CA ALA A 8 -21.70 5.94 2.20
C ALA A 8 -20.58 5.84 1.14
N ARG A 9 -19.32 6.04 1.56
CA ARG A 9 -18.14 5.87 0.70
C ARG A 9 -18.01 4.43 0.21
N GLU A 10 -18.20 3.46 1.11
CA GLU A 10 -18.16 2.04 0.80
C GLU A 10 -19.25 1.63 -0.18
N ARG A 11 -20.50 2.06 0.04
CA ARG A 11 -21.61 1.79 -0.90
C ARG A 11 -21.32 2.31 -2.31
N GLU A 12 -20.71 3.49 -2.41
CA GLU A 12 -20.34 4.06 -3.70
C GLU A 12 -19.17 3.30 -4.35
N LEU A 13 -18.16 2.90 -3.57
CA LEU A 13 -17.06 2.07 -4.06
C LEU A 13 -17.59 0.75 -4.63
N PHE A 14 -18.47 0.04 -3.91
CA PHE A 14 -19.08 -1.20 -4.39
C PHE A 14 -19.97 -1.00 -5.62
N ARG A 15 -20.52 0.20 -5.82
CA ARG A 15 -21.32 0.50 -7.01
C ARG A 15 -20.52 0.42 -8.30
N TYR A 16 -19.24 0.81 -8.26
CA TYR A 16 -18.40 0.89 -9.45
C TYR A 16 -17.36 -0.23 -9.53
N GLU A 17 -16.80 -0.64 -8.39
CA GLU A 17 -15.59 -1.47 -8.34
C GLU A 17 -15.81 -2.84 -7.69
N ALA A 18 -17.06 -3.28 -7.51
CA ALA A 18 -17.35 -4.58 -6.89
C ALA A 18 -16.65 -5.75 -7.61
N SER A 19 -16.56 -5.72 -8.94
CA SER A 19 -15.88 -6.76 -9.72
C SER A 19 -14.37 -6.78 -9.47
N THR A 20 -13.74 -5.61 -9.42
CA THR A 20 -12.31 -5.46 -9.14
C THR A 20 -11.99 -5.94 -7.72
N ILE A 21 -12.81 -5.56 -6.75
CA ILE A 21 -12.69 -5.97 -5.34
C ILE A 21 -12.85 -7.48 -5.19
N ALA A 22 -13.89 -8.06 -5.81
CA ALA A 22 -14.18 -9.50 -5.73
C ALA A 22 -13.08 -10.39 -6.33
N ARG A 23 -12.23 -9.82 -7.20
CA ARG A 23 -11.10 -10.53 -7.81
C ARG A 23 -9.84 -10.52 -6.94
N THR A 24 -9.81 -9.72 -5.89
CA THR A 24 -8.67 -9.71 -4.97
C THR A 24 -8.69 -10.92 -4.05
N VAL A 25 -7.50 -11.42 -3.70
CA VAL A 25 -7.32 -12.57 -2.83
C VAL A 25 -6.83 -12.08 -1.47
N PRO A 26 -7.42 -12.54 -0.35
CA PRO A 26 -6.91 -12.22 0.99
C PRO A 26 -5.42 -12.50 1.08
N SER A 27 -4.66 -11.53 1.58
CA SER A 27 -3.25 -11.71 1.89
C SER A 27 -3.11 -12.71 3.03
N THR A 28 -2.27 -13.74 2.84
CA THR A 28 -2.21 -14.91 3.74
C THR A 28 -1.34 -14.71 4.99
N LEU A 29 -0.74 -13.54 5.21
CA LEU A 29 0.27 -13.37 6.26
C LEU A 29 0.12 -12.05 7.04
N GLY A 30 0.01 -12.18 8.37
CA GLY A 30 -0.22 -11.10 9.31
C GLY A 30 1.02 -10.59 10.03
N ILE A 31 2.23 -10.72 9.47
CA ILE A 31 3.45 -10.24 10.15
C ILE A 31 4.38 -9.45 9.21
N ASP A 32 4.56 -9.86 7.95
CA ASP A 32 5.37 -9.08 6.98
C ASP A 32 4.71 -9.03 5.60
N PRO A 33 4.03 -7.93 5.25
CA PRO A 33 3.34 -7.83 3.97
C PRO A 33 4.30 -7.86 2.77
N ILE A 34 5.59 -7.55 2.99
CA ILE A 34 6.63 -7.53 1.96
C ILE A 34 7.22 -8.93 1.71
N ALA A 35 7.30 -9.81 2.72
CA ALA A 35 7.92 -11.14 2.56
C ALA A 35 7.08 -12.12 1.71
N SER A 36 5.83 -11.75 1.37
CA SER A 36 4.80 -12.64 0.84
C SER A 36 4.62 -12.54 -0.69
N LEU A 37 5.55 -11.89 -1.38
CA LEU A 37 5.53 -11.59 -2.82
C LEU A 37 5.44 -12.84 -3.75
N ALA A 38 5.57 -14.06 -3.21
CA ALA A 38 5.75 -15.29 -3.98
C ALA A 38 4.45 -15.97 -4.49
N GLN A 39 3.25 -15.53 -4.08
CA GLN A 39 2.00 -16.12 -4.57
C GLN A 39 1.33 -15.27 -5.65
N GLU A 40 1.73 -15.56 -6.89
CA GLU A 40 1.16 -15.10 -8.15
C GLU A 40 -0.30 -15.58 -8.30
N ALA A 41 -1.25 -14.82 -7.75
CA ALA A 41 -2.62 -14.95 -8.21
C ALA A 41 -2.71 -14.28 -9.60
N PRO A 42 -3.34 -14.91 -10.61
CA PRO A 42 -3.57 -14.27 -11.89
C PRO A 42 -4.57 -13.13 -11.72
N PHE A 43 -4.09 -11.95 -11.33
CA PHE A 43 -4.87 -10.74 -11.27
C PHE A 43 -4.69 -9.99 -12.60
N GLN A 44 -5.70 -10.01 -13.44
CA GLN A 44 -5.77 -9.13 -14.61
C GLN A 44 -5.63 -7.67 -14.18
N HIS A 45 -4.51 -7.07 -14.58
CA HIS A 45 -4.15 -5.69 -14.30
C HIS A 45 -5.00 -4.71 -15.11
N ASP A 46 -5.35 -3.58 -14.49
CA ASP A 46 -5.89 -2.42 -15.20
C ASP A 46 -4.71 -1.57 -15.70
N PRO A 47 -4.54 -1.39 -17.03
CA PRO A 47 -3.40 -0.66 -17.58
C PRO A 47 -3.44 0.83 -17.24
N ILE A 48 -4.62 1.43 -17.04
CA ILE A 48 -4.77 2.83 -16.66
C ILE A 48 -4.31 3.01 -15.22
N LEU A 49 -4.80 2.19 -14.28
CA LEU A 49 -4.39 2.27 -12.88
C LEU A 49 -2.91 1.95 -12.70
N THR A 50 -2.37 1.02 -13.51
CA THR A 50 -0.94 0.68 -13.51
C THR A 50 -0.09 1.84 -14.04
N ALA A 51 -0.52 2.51 -15.12
CA ALA A 51 0.15 3.70 -15.63
C ALA A 51 0.14 4.86 -14.62
N LEU A 52 -0.97 5.04 -13.90
CA LEU A 52 -1.05 6.03 -12.81
C LEU A 52 -0.08 5.68 -11.67
N ALA A 53 -0.01 4.41 -11.26
CA ALA A 53 0.96 3.96 -10.27
C ALA A 53 2.40 4.25 -10.72
N GLN A 54 2.75 3.92 -11.97
CA GLN A 54 4.09 4.18 -12.51
C GLN A 54 4.41 5.67 -12.57
N LEU A 55 3.44 6.50 -12.97
CA LEU A 55 3.59 7.94 -12.98
C LEU A 55 3.87 8.47 -11.57
N CYS A 56 3.12 8.01 -10.57
CA CYS A 56 3.34 8.38 -9.16
C CYS A 56 4.72 7.95 -8.68
N ALA A 57 5.14 6.70 -8.94
CA ALA A 57 6.46 6.21 -8.57
C ALA A 57 7.57 7.08 -9.18
N THR A 58 7.43 7.44 -10.46
CA THR A 58 8.39 8.29 -11.17
C THR A 58 8.41 9.72 -10.60
N ARG A 59 7.23 10.31 -10.35
CA ARG A 59 7.10 11.68 -9.85
C ARG A 59 7.61 11.85 -8.42
N LEU A 60 7.41 10.84 -7.58
CA LEU A 60 7.82 10.84 -6.18
C LEU A 60 9.22 10.27 -5.97
N GLN A 61 9.90 9.84 -7.04
CA GLN A 61 11.19 9.15 -6.99
C GLN A 61 11.15 7.93 -6.04
N ALA A 62 10.00 7.26 -5.97
CA ALA A 62 9.79 6.10 -5.12
C ALA A 62 10.18 4.81 -5.84
N ALA A 63 10.58 3.79 -5.08
CA ALA A 63 10.90 2.46 -5.63
C ALA A 63 9.69 1.81 -6.33
N CYS A 64 8.49 2.00 -5.76
CA CYS A 64 7.22 1.65 -6.39
C CYS A 64 6.10 2.53 -5.83
N ALA A 65 4.95 2.49 -6.49
CA ALA A 65 3.70 3.00 -5.97
C ALA A 65 2.58 1.99 -6.23
N TYR A 66 1.55 2.05 -5.39
CA TYR A 66 0.37 1.21 -5.49
C TYR A 66 -0.91 2.04 -5.48
N VAL A 67 -1.94 1.53 -6.16
CA VAL A 67 -3.30 2.05 -6.10
C VAL A 67 -4.14 1.06 -5.32
N SER A 68 -4.89 1.56 -4.35
CA SER A 68 -5.73 0.72 -3.49
C SER A 68 -7.13 1.26 -3.33
N PHE A 69 -8.09 0.34 -3.29
CA PHE A 69 -9.43 0.63 -2.82
C PHE A 69 -9.56 0.25 -1.36
N PHE A 70 -10.21 1.11 -0.58
CA PHE A 70 -10.44 0.88 0.84
C PHE A 70 -11.92 0.65 1.08
N GLU A 71 -12.28 -0.44 1.72
CA GLU A 71 -13.59 -0.66 2.32
C GLU A 71 -13.47 -0.74 3.84
N THR A 72 -14.58 -0.98 4.56
CA THR A 72 -14.55 -1.00 6.04
C THR A 72 -13.59 -2.05 6.59
N GLN A 73 -13.43 -3.20 5.93
CA GLN A 73 -12.63 -4.32 6.44
C GLN A 73 -11.26 -4.46 5.79
N CYS A 74 -11.10 -4.04 4.53
CA CYS A 74 -9.92 -4.36 3.74
C CYS A 74 -9.35 -3.17 2.94
N GLN A 75 -8.04 -3.23 2.70
CA GLN A 75 -7.34 -2.51 1.64
C GLN A 75 -7.11 -3.49 0.47
N HIS A 76 -7.70 -3.20 -0.68
CA HIS A 76 -7.56 -3.97 -1.92
C HIS A 76 -6.52 -3.30 -2.82
N VAL A 77 -5.36 -3.92 -3.03
CA VAL A 77 -4.34 -3.42 -3.95
C VAL A 77 -4.73 -3.84 -5.36
N VAL A 78 -5.03 -2.87 -6.23
CA VAL A 78 -5.56 -3.12 -7.58
C VAL A 78 -4.58 -2.78 -8.68
N ALA A 79 -3.53 -2.03 -8.37
CA ALA A 79 -2.39 -1.81 -9.24
C ALA A 79 -1.13 -1.55 -8.41
N CYS A 80 0.02 -1.97 -8.94
CA CYS A 80 1.34 -1.68 -8.40
C CYS A 80 2.30 -1.50 -9.58
N ALA A 81 3.21 -0.53 -9.51
CA ALA A 81 4.23 -0.33 -10.53
C ALA A 81 5.48 0.34 -9.96
N SER A 82 6.65 -0.06 -10.49
CA SER A 82 7.91 0.67 -10.35
C SER A 82 8.08 1.66 -11.51
N PRO A 83 9.04 2.61 -11.45
CA PRO A 83 9.33 3.50 -12.56
C PRO A 83 9.67 2.79 -13.88
N THR A 84 10.18 1.56 -13.82
CA THR A 84 10.61 0.77 -14.99
C THR A 84 9.64 -0.37 -15.35
N SER A 85 8.55 -0.56 -14.61
CA SER A 85 7.57 -1.61 -14.90
C SER A 85 6.95 -1.45 -16.29
N SER A 86 6.71 -2.57 -16.97
CA SER A 86 6.04 -2.58 -18.28
C SER A 86 4.53 -2.44 -18.13
N LEU A 87 3.94 -1.53 -18.91
CA LEU A 87 2.49 -1.28 -18.92
C LEU A 87 1.69 -2.31 -19.72
N PHE A 88 2.34 -2.99 -20.66
CA PHE A 88 1.69 -3.94 -21.57
C PHE A 88 1.90 -5.39 -21.15
N ASN A 89 3.09 -5.67 -20.64
CA ASN A 89 3.42 -6.96 -20.05
C ASN A 89 3.64 -6.70 -18.57
N ALA A 90 2.55 -6.73 -17.80
CA ALA A 90 2.61 -6.82 -16.35
C ALA A 90 3.13 -8.22 -15.92
N ALA A 91 4.23 -8.65 -16.54
CA ALA A 91 5.03 -9.71 -15.98
C ALA A 91 5.52 -9.16 -14.63
N PRO A 92 5.35 -9.92 -13.55
CA PRO A 92 5.83 -9.47 -12.26
C PRO A 92 7.34 -9.29 -12.35
N ASP A 93 7.85 -8.05 -12.31
CA ASP A 93 9.15 -7.80 -11.71
C ASP A 93 9.11 -8.49 -10.34
N ALA A 94 9.91 -9.55 -10.24
CA ALA A 94 9.85 -10.55 -9.18
C ALA A 94 10.00 -9.97 -7.77
N ASP A 95 10.48 -8.73 -7.66
CA ASP A 95 10.84 -8.10 -6.39
C ASP A 95 9.73 -7.19 -5.79
N LEU A 96 8.68 -6.78 -6.53
CA LEU A 96 7.68 -5.82 -6.00
C LEU A 96 6.22 -6.06 -6.45
N LEU A 97 5.98 -6.92 -7.45
CA LEU A 97 4.65 -7.04 -8.10
C LEU A 97 3.69 -8.07 -7.48
N GLY A 98 4.11 -8.82 -6.45
CA GLY A 98 3.25 -9.78 -5.74
C GLY A 98 2.16 -9.16 -4.87
N LEU A 99 2.13 -7.82 -4.72
CA LEU A 99 1.11 -7.11 -3.95
C LEU A 99 -0.18 -6.88 -4.75
N CYS A 100 -0.10 -6.82 -6.08
CA CYS A 100 -1.27 -6.53 -6.91
C CYS A 100 -2.27 -7.69 -6.84
N GLY A 101 -3.55 -7.35 -6.67
CA GLY A 101 -4.61 -8.33 -6.51
C GLY A 101 -4.73 -8.91 -5.10
N LYS A 102 -4.06 -8.33 -4.09
CA LYS A 102 -4.17 -8.76 -2.68
C LYS A 102 -5.11 -7.86 -1.90
N ALA A 103 -5.87 -8.46 -0.98
CA ALA A 103 -6.67 -7.77 0.01
C ALA A 103 -6.02 -7.90 1.39
N PHE A 104 -5.70 -6.78 2.03
CA PHE A 104 -5.11 -6.73 3.37
C PHE A 104 -6.17 -6.29 4.38
N PRO A 105 -6.24 -6.89 5.57
CA PRO A 105 -7.12 -6.40 6.64
C PRO A 105 -6.78 -4.93 6.96
N ARG A 106 -7.79 -4.10 7.21
CA ARG A 106 -7.59 -2.66 7.33
C ARG A 106 -6.71 -2.28 8.51
N ASN A 107 -6.82 -3.00 9.62
CA ASN A 107 -6.03 -2.81 10.84
C ASN A 107 -4.58 -3.34 10.75
N SER A 108 -4.24 -4.06 9.69
CA SER A 108 -2.88 -4.57 9.42
C SER A 108 -2.52 -4.37 7.95
N SER A 109 -3.04 -3.28 7.36
CA SER A 109 -2.88 -2.98 5.94
C SER A 109 -1.49 -2.42 5.64
N LEU A 110 -1.11 -2.42 4.36
CA LEU A 110 0.14 -1.79 3.90
C LEU A 110 0.22 -0.33 4.33
N SER A 111 -0.90 0.39 4.25
CA SER A 111 -0.96 1.81 4.59
C SER A 111 -0.79 2.03 6.09
N GLU A 112 -1.41 1.19 6.93
CA GLU A 112 -1.19 1.24 8.39
C GLU A 112 0.26 0.95 8.76
N HIS A 113 0.92 0.00 8.08
CA HIS A 113 2.32 -0.30 8.33
C HIS A 113 3.23 0.91 8.03
N VAL A 114 2.96 1.64 6.95
CA VAL A 114 3.68 2.88 6.62
C VAL A 114 3.47 3.96 7.69
N LEU A 115 2.23 4.17 8.14
CA LEU A 115 1.92 5.14 9.19
C LEU A 115 2.61 4.80 10.52
N GLN A 116 2.61 3.51 10.89
CA GLN A 116 3.30 3.04 12.10
C GLN A 116 4.82 3.17 12.00
N LEU A 117 5.40 3.03 10.81
CA LEU A 117 6.82 3.28 10.56
C LEU A 117 7.18 4.76 10.80
N GLU A 118 6.32 5.69 10.39
CA GLU A 118 6.51 7.13 10.63
C GLU A 118 6.48 7.46 12.12
N ASP A 119 5.53 6.89 12.88
CA ASP A 119 5.44 7.08 14.34
C ASP A 119 6.72 6.61 15.05
N VAL A 120 7.30 5.47 14.65
CA VAL A 120 8.55 4.94 15.23
C VAL A 120 9.75 5.82 14.89
N ILE A 121 9.79 6.39 13.68
CA ILE A 121 10.85 7.33 13.28
C ILE A 121 10.73 8.63 14.08
N GLU A 122 9.53 9.16 14.29
CA GLU A 122 9.31 10.37 15.11
C GLU A 122 9.65 10.14 16.59
N GLU A 123 9.24 9.00 17.19
CA GLU A 123 9.62 8.64 18.56
C GLU A 123 11.12 8.40 18.72
N GLY A 124 11.77 7.75 17.75
CA GLY A 124 13.22 7.54 17.74
C GLY A 124 14.02 8.84 17.61
N THR A 125 13.52 9.78 16.82
CA THR A 125 14.13 11.11 16.63
C THR A 125 13.94 11.99 17.88
N MET A 126 12.80 11.86 18.56
CA MET A 126 12.57 12.51 19.86
C MET A 126 13.43 11.90 20.96
N ALA A 127 13.57 10.58 21.02
CA ALA A 127 14.43 9.89 21.98
C ALA A 127 15.92 10.20 21.79
N GLN A 128 16.37 10.47 20.55
CA GLN A 128 17.74 10.90 20.27
C GLN A 128 18.00 12.36 20.67
N THR A 129 17.01 13.24 20.53
CA THR A 129 17.15 14.66 20.92
C THR A 129 17.30 14.84 22.44
N TYR A 130 16.66 13.99 23.25
CA TYR A 130 16.78 14.02 24.71
C TYR A 130 18.08 13.39 25.27
N ARG A 131 18.87 12.68 24.46
CA ARG A 131 20.11 12.01 24.92
C ARG A 131 21.38 12.86 24.76
N GLY A 132 21.26 14.10 24.29
CA GLY A 132 22.39 14.99 23.96
C GLY A 132 22.76 16.06 24.99
N GLN A 133 22.09 16.17 26.15
CA GLN A 133 22.39 17.22 27.14
C GLN A 133 22.72 16.65 28.53
N HIS A 134 23.91 16.07 28.68
CA HIS A 134 24.57 16.01 29.98
C HIS A 134 26.10 15.89 29.82
N LEU A 135 26.77 17.03 29.63
CA LEU A 135 28.22 17.14 29.85
C LEU A 135 28.44 17.52 31.32
N PRO A 136 29.09 16.68 32.15
CA PRO A 136 29.59 17.13 33.43
C PRO A 136 30.85 17.97 33.20
N ILE A 137 30.79 19.20 33.69
CA ILE A 137 31.96 20.06 33.89
C ILE A 137 32.80 19.44 35.00
N SER A 138 34.07 19.16 34.73
CA SER A 138 35.14 19.07 35.73
C SER A 138 36.45 19.46 35.07
#